data_AF-K5BEL3-F1
#
_entry.id   AF-K5BEL3-F1
#
_cell.length_a   1.000
_cell.length_b   1.000
_cell.length_c   1.000
_cell.angle_alpha   90.00
_cell.angle_beta   90.00
_cell.angle_gamma   90.00
#
_symmetry.space_group_name_H-M   'P 1'
#
loop_
_entity.id
_entity.type
_entity.pdbx_description
1 polymer ?
#
loop_
_entity_poly.entity_id
_entity_poly.type
_entity_poly.pdbx_seq_one_letter_code
_entity_poly.pdbx_strand_id
1 'polypeptide(L)'
;MLADMSYHSRQAHDTSRKVIDTAIGVLVGLRGCSTDEAFAELVHVVHRTGIGLGRIATGLVALASGTATTTGADVDAFTAWGELIERRGSRPTEPSAATPGGVGR
;
A
#
# COMPACT_ATOMS: atom_id res chain seq x y z
N MET A 1 34.85 5.87 -16.99
CA MET A 1 34.14 5.23 -15.85
C MET A 1 33.31 6.25 -15.02
N LEU A 2 32.76 7.33 -15.63
CA LEU A 2 31.94 8.36 -14.95
C LEU A 2 30.45 8.29 -15.33
N ALA A 3 30.10 7.49 -16.34
CA ALA A 3 28.72 7.29 -16.76
C ALA A 3 27.93 6.47 -15.73
N ASP A 4 28.54 5.42 -15.18
CA ASP A 4 27.89 4.42 -14.34
C ASP A 4 27.26 5.00 -13.05
N MET A 5 27.95 5.88 -12.32
CA MET A 5 27.42 6.47 -11.08
C MET A 5 26.23 7.43 -11.28
N SER A 6 26.19 8.11 -12.42
CA SER A 6 25.10 9.04 -12.75
C SER A 6 23.81 8.29 -13.16
N TYR A 7 23.95 7.10 -13.74
CA TYR A 7 22.83 6.24 -14.10
C TYR A 7 22.17 5.62 -12.85
N HIS A 8 22.97 5.15 -11.89
CA HIS A 8 22.45 4.55 -10.67
C HIS A 8 21.65 5.54 -9.80
N SER A 9 22.14 6.79 -9.66
CA SER A 9 21.40 7.82 -8.91
C SER A 9 20.07 8.19 -9.57
N ARG A 10 20.06 8.32 -10.90
CA ARG A 10 18.84 8.67 -11.66
C ARG A 10 17.83 7.53 -11.63
N GLN A 11 18.29 6.27 -11.71
CA GLN A 11 17.44 5.09 -11.61
C GLN A 11 16.87 4.89 -10.19
N ALA A 12 17.67 5.14 -9.14
CA ALA A 12 17.19 5.10 -7.76
C ALA A 12 16.13 6.18 -7.51
N HIS A 13 16.31 7.38 -8.05
CA HIS A 13 15.33 8.47 -7.93
C HIS A 13 14.03 8.16 -8.71
N ASP A 14 14.14 7.60 -9.92
CA ASP A 14 12.99 7.17 -10.71
C ASP A 14 12.21 6.03 -10.01
N THR A 15 12.94 5.08 -9.43
CA THR A 15 12.37 4.00 -8.63
C THR A 15 11.67 4.55 -7.38
N SER A 16 12.29 5.50 -6.68
CA SER A 16 11.67 6.14 -5.51
C SER A 16 10.39 6.88 -5.87
N ARG A 17 10.36 7.59 -7.01
CA ARG A 17 9.16 8.29 -7.49
C ARG A 17 8.05 7.30 -7.83
N LYS A 18 8.36 6.24 -8.58
CA LYS A 18 7.39 5.17 -8.91
C LYS A 18 6.80 4.50 -7.68
N VAL A 19 7.62 4.23 -6.67
CA VAL A 19 7.16 3.61 -5.42
C VAL A 19 6.22 4.55 -4.67
N ILE A 20 6.54 5.86 -4.63
CA ILE A 20 5.66 6.88 -4.02
C ILE A 20 4.34 6.99 -4.80
N ASP A 21 4.39 7.07 -6.13
CA ASP A 21 3.18 7.13 -6.98
C ASP A 21 2.30 5.89 -6.79
N THR A 22 2.90 4.71 -6.64
CA THR A 22 2.18 3.45 -6.35
C THR A 22 1.51 3.51 -4.99
N ALA A 23 2.23 3.97 -3.95
CA ALA A 23 1.68 4.14 -2.61
C ALA A 23 0.49 5.12 -2.59
N ILE A 24 0.58 6.23 -3.34
CA ILE A 24 -0.54 7.18 -3.52
C ILE A 24 -1.72 6.47 -4.17
N GLY A 25 -1.50 5.72 -5.25
CA GLY A 25 -2.55 4.97 -5.94
C GLY A 25 -3.26 3.96 -5.03
N VAL A 26 -2.52 3.28 -4.16
CA VAL A 26 -3.08 2.39 -3.13
C VAL A 26 -4.00 3.17 -2.19
N LEU A 27 -3.56 4.31 -1.64
CA LEU A 27 -4.39 5.12 -0.73
C LEU A 27 -5.67 5.64 -1.40
N VAL A 28 -5.56 6.12 -2.64
CA VAL A 28 -6.70 6.55 -3.46
C VAL A 28 -7.69 5.40 -3.64
N GLY A 29 -7.21 4.20 -4.01
CA GLY A 29 -8.07 3.03 -4.21
C GLY A 29 -8.75 2.55 -2.93
N LEU A 30 -8.07 2.66 -1.78
CA LEU A 30 -8.61 2.25 -0.48
C LEU A 30 -9.65 3.24 0.07
N ARG A 31 -9.32 4.53 0.06
CA ARG A 31 -10.09 5.60 0.73
C ARG A 31 -11.01 6.39 -0.19
N GLY A 32 -10.84 6.31 -1.51
CA GLY A 32 -11.60 7.11 -2.47
C GLY A 32 -11.27 8.61 -2.42
N CYS A 33 -10.09 8.98 -1.91
CA CYS A 33 -9.62 10.37 -1.81
C CYS A 33 -8.88 10.81 -3.08
N SER A 34 -8.58 12.10 -3.19
CA SER A 34 -7.72 12.62 -4.25
C SER A 34 -6.25 12.22 -4.06
N THR A 35 -5.45 12.35 -5.12
CA THR A 35 -4.00 12.11 -5.07
C THR A 35 -3.27 13.07 -4.13
N ASP A 36 -3.75 14.31 -4.02
CA ASP A 36 -3.18 15.32 -3.13
C ASP A 36 -3.40 14.97 -1.65
N GLU A 37 -4.63 14.58 -1.31
CA GLU A 37 -4.97 14.10 0.05
C GLU A 37 -4.19 12.82 0.40
N ALA A 38 -4.06 11.89 -0.53
CA ALA A 38 -3.27 10.68 -0.33
C ALA A 38 -1.78 11.01 -0.08
N PHE A 39 -1.22 11.97 -0.80
CA PHE A 39 0.15 12.42 -0.57
C PHE A 39 0.30 13.13 0.78
N ALA A 40 -0.65 13.99 1.16
CA ALA A 40 -0.66 14.67 2.44
C ALA A 40 -0.67 13.67 3.62
N GLU A 41 -1.42 12.57 3.50
CA GLU A 41 -1.43 11.50 4.50
C GLU A 41 -0.07 10.80 4.63
N LEU A 42 0.63 10.55 3.51
CA LEU A 42 1.99 10.00 3.55
C LEU A 42 2.95 10.94 4.29
N VAL A 43 2.89 12.25 3.98
CA VAL A 43 3.72 13.27 4.64
C VAL A 43 3.39 13.37 6.13
N HIS A 44 2.11 13.29 6.50
CA HIS A 44 1.69 13.30 7.90
C HIS A 44 2.27 12.13 8.70
N VAL A 45 2.32 10.93 8.12
CA VAL A 45 2.94 9.76 8.76
C VAL A 45 4.45 9.91 8.84
N VAL A 46 5.10 10.47 7.83
CA VAL A 46 6.54 10.81 7.88
C VAL A 46 6.81 11.76 9.06
N HIS A 47 6.01 12.82 9.22
CA HIS A 47 6.18 13.76 10.34
C HIS A 47 5.92 13.13 11.71
N ARG A 48 4.96 12.21 11.81
CA ARG A 48 4.63 11.52 13.06
C ARG A 48 5.68 10.49 13.48
N THR A 49 6.25 9.78 12.51
CA THR A 49 7.13 8.63 12.76
C THR A 49 8.62 8.98 12.65
N GLY A 50 8.96 10.06 11.94
CA GLY A 50 10.33 10.39 11.56
C GLY A 50 10.91 9.47 10.49
N ILE A 51 10.15 8.50 9.95
CA ILE A 51 10.60 7.58 8.92
C ILE A 51 10.51 8.27 7.56
N GLY A 52 11.57 8.17 6.76
CA GLY A 52 11.61 8.81 5.44
C GLY A 52 10.51 8.32 4.49
N LEU A 53 10.01 9.24 3.66
CA LEU A 53 8.88 9.02 2.74
C LEU A 53 9.04 7.79 1.84
N GLY A 54 10.24 7.53 1.31
CA GLY A 54 10.51 6.35 0.49
C GLY A 54 10.32 5.04 1.26
N ARG A 55 10.74 4.96 2.53
CA ARG A 55 10.55 3.76 3.36
C ARG A 55 9.08 3.56 3.71
N ILE A 56 8.36 4.65 4.03
CA ILE A 56 6.91 4.60 4.26
C ILE A 56 6.17 4.09 3.01
N ALA A 57 6.51 4.64 1.83
CA ALA A 57 5.91 4.23 0.57
C ALA A 57 6.23 2.76 0.22
N THR A 58 7.49 2.31 0.38
CA THR A 58 7.86 0.90 0.18
C THR A 58 7.09 -0.02 1.12
N GLY A 59 6.99 0.34 2.41
CA GLY A 59 6.24 -0.44 3.39
C GLY A 59 4.77 -0.57 3.02
N LEU A 60 4.14 0.54 2.59
CA LEU A 60 2.75 0.53 2.16
C LEU A 60 2.52 -0.34 0.91
N VAL A 61 3.41 -0.27 -0.08
CA VAL A 61 3.32 -1.11 -1.28
C VAL A 61 3.51 -2.58 -0.94
N ALA A 62 4.44 -2.92 -0.04
CA ALA A 62 4.65 -4.29 0.42
C ALA A 62 3.42 -4.83 1.16
N LEU A 63 2.77 -4.01 2.00
CA LEU A 63 1.52 -4.37 2.69
C LEU A 63 0.39 -4.62 1.70
N ALA A 64 0.20 -3.71 0.73
CA ALA A 64 -0.83 -3.86 -0.29
C ALA A 64 -0.58 -5.07 -1.23
N SER A 65 0.69 -5.46 -1.39
CA SER A 65 1.09 -6.63 -2.18
C SER A 65 1.00 -7.94 -1.39
N GLY A 66 0.70 -7.90 -0.08
CA GLY A 66 0.69 -9.08 0.79
C GLY A 66 2.08 -9.65 1.09
N THR A 67 3.15 -8.87 0.87
CA THR A 67 4.55 -9.30 1.06
C THR A 67 5.22 -8.69 2.29
N ALA A 68 4.48 -7.94 3.10
CA ALA A 68 5.02 -7.32 4.30
C ALA A 68 5.25 -8.34 5.43
N THR A 69 6.52 -8.49 5.83
CA THR A 69 6.90 -9.10 7.11
C THR A 69 7.13 -7.95 8.11
N THR A 70 6.06 -7.48 8.73
CA THR A 70 6.12 -6.30 9.63
C THR A 70 7.05 -6.58 10.82
N THR A 71 8.14 -5.83 10.92
CA THR A 71 9.01 -5.82 12.12
C THR A 71 8.47 -4.79 13.11
N GLY A 72 8.56 -5.05 14.42
CA GLY A 72 7.81 -4.38 15.49
C GLY A 72 7.76 -2.83 15.52
N ALA A 73 8.74 -2.14 14.95
CA ALA A 73 8.74 -0.66 14.88
C ALA A 73 7.82 -0.08 13.79
N ASP A 74 7.51 -0.88 12.76
CA ASP A 74 6.62 -0.50 11.66
C ASP A 74 5.14 -0.77 12.03
N VAL A 75 4.87 -1.61 13.04
CA VAL A 75 3.51 -2.08 13.37
C VAL A 75 2.56 -0.92 13.67
N ASP A 76 2.89 0.00 14.59
CA ASP A 76 1.95 1.07 14.98
C ASP A 76 1.65 2.06 13.85
N ALA A 77 2.65 2.39 13.03
CA ALA A 77 2.47 3.31 11.90
C ALA A 77 1.59 2.71 10.80
N PHE A 78 1.72 1.39 10.58
CA PHE A 78 1.04 0.69 9.50
C PHE A 78 -0.24 -0.02 9.93
N THR A 79 -0.52 -0.22 11.23
CA THR A 79 -1.73 -0.91 11.72
C THR A 79 -3.02 -0.26 11.19
N ALA A 80 -3.08 1.08 11.20
CA ALA A 80 -4.25 1.82 10.72
C ALA A 80 -4.51 1.65 9.21
N TRP A 81 -3.47 1.40 8.41
CA TRP A 81 -3.60 1.13 6.96
C TRP A 81 -3.73 -0.37 6.66
N GLY A 82 -3.11 -1.22 7.48
CA GLY A 82 -3.20 -2.68 7.41
C GLY A 82 -4.63 -3.15 7.57
N GLU A 83 -5.36 -2.69 8.58
CA GLU A 83 -6.78 -3.04 8.79
C GLU A 83 -7.66 -2.62 7.60
N LEU A 84 -7.37 -1.46 6.98
CA LEU A 84 -8.05 -0.98 5.79
C LEU A 84 -7.80 -1.86 4.55
N ILE A 85 -6.56 -2.34 4.38
CA ILE A 85 -6.15 -3.23 3.29
C ILE A 85 -6.75 -4.63 3.51
N GLU A 86 -6.68 -5.15 4.73
CA GLU A 86 -7.27 -6.44 5.11
C GLU A 86 -8.77 -6.45 4.89
N ARG A 87 -9.53 -5.43 5.32
CA ARG A 87 -10.98 -5.36 5.06
C ARG A 87 -11.34 -5.31 3.56
N ARG A 88 -10.46 -4.78 2.70
CA ARG A 88 -10.67 -4.76 1.23
C ARG A 88 -10.29 -6.08 0.57
N GLY A 89 -9.21 -6.72 1.02
CA GLY A 89 -8.79 -8.05 0.58
C GLY A 89 -9.75 -9.15 1.05
N SER A 90 -10.29 -9.00 2.25
CA SER A 90 -11.37 -9.80 2.83
C SER A 90 -12.75 -9.36 2.34
N ARG A 91 -12.90 -9.07 1.04
CA ARG A 91 -14.22 -9.26 0.44
C ARG A 91 -14.66 -10.66 0.84
N PRO A 92 -15.77 -10.82 1.57
CA PRO A 92 -16.33 -12.14 1.75
C PRO A 92 -16.58 -12.63 0.32
N THR A 93 -15.85 -13.65 -0.11
CA THR A 93 -16.40 -14.56 -1.10
C THR A 93 -17.63 -15.09 -0.40
N GLU A 94 -18.78 -14.42 -0.57
CA GLU A 94 -20.04 -15.02 -0.23
C GLU A 94 -19.99 -16.40 -0.90
N PRO A 95 -20.09 -17.51 -0.14
CA PRO A 95 -20.34 -18.78 -0.76
C PRO A 95 -21.69 -18.62 -1.44
N SER A 96 -21.64 -18.32 -2.74
CA SER A 96 -22.78 -18.21 -3.64
C SER A 96 -23.73 -19.33 -3.27
N ALA A 97 -24.85 -18.96 -2.66
CA ALA A 97 -25.85 -19.87 -2.15
C ALA A 97 -26.17 -20.86 -3.27
N ALA A 98 -25.62 -22.07 -3.16
CA ALA A 98 -26.05 -23.20 -3.93
C ALA A 98 -27.46 -23.50 -3.44
N THR A 99 -28.45 -22.95 -4.13
CA THR A 99 -29.84 -23.35 -4.01
C THR A 99 -29.88 -24.87 -4.13
N PRO A 100 -30.28 -25.65 -3.10
CA PRO A 100 -30.67 -27.02 -3.34
C PRO A 100 -31.93 -26.96 -4.19
N GLY A 101 -31.74 -27.21 -5.49
CA GLY A 101 -32.82 -27.27 -6.46
C GLY A 101 -33.92 -28.19 -5.95
N GLY A 102 -35.14 -27.68 -5.94
CA GLY A 102 -36.32 -28.47 -5.71
C GLY A 102 -36.36 -29.61 -6.71
N VAL A 103 -36.35 -30.84 -6.22
CA VAL A 103 -36.78 -32.00 -6.99
C VAL A 103 -38.28 -32.13 -6.79
N GLY A 104 -38.99 -31.96 -7.90
CA GLY A 104 -40.43 -32.05 -7.98
C GLY A 104 -40.94 -33.45 -7.65
N ARG A 105 -42.08 -33.43 -6.95
CA ARG A 105 -43.28 -34.26 -7.07
C ARG A 105 -43.17 -35.65 -7.71
#